data_AF-H5XZW3-F1
#
_entry.id   AF-H5XZW3-F1
#
_cell.length_a   1.000
_cell.length_b   1.000
_cell.length_c   1.000
_cell.angle_alpha   90.00
_cell.angle_beta   90.00
_cell.angle_gamma   90.00
#
_symmetry.space_group_name_H-M   'P 1'
#
loop_
_entity.id
_entity.type
_entity.pdbx_description
1 polymer ?
#
loop_
_entity_poly.entity_id
_entity_poly.type
_entity_poly.pdbx_seq_one_letter_code
_entity_poly.pdbx_strand_id
1 'polypeptide(L)'
;MRTLLEIIEEVEDGGRPDYEELRYALLAYRAMFIMDHNNLLQELTSGKETPQFLKKMRADNSFNMLKNALIKSPKEWLGPNYDPDSQDYQSSRKLSRKILDKFMEDRNNMN
;
A
#
# COMPACT_ATOMS: atom_id res chain seq x y z
N MET A 1 1.67 -7.46 18.06
CA MET A 1 0.87 -7.53 16.83
C MET A 1 1.21 -8.83 16.15
N ARG A 2 0.19 -9.63 15.82
CA ARG A 2 0.37 -10.90 15.10
C ARG A 2 0.86 -10.69 13.68
N THR A 3 1.23 -11.78 13.00
CA THR A 3 1.54 -11.74 11.57
C THR A 3 0.32 -11.33 10.76
N LEU A 4 0.54 -10.77 9.57
CA LEU A 4 -0.55 -10.41 8.67
C LEU A 4 -1.39 -11.65 8.31
N LEU A 5 -0.77 -12.83 8.13
CA LEU A 5 -1.49 -14.08 7.87
C LEU A 5 -2.45 -14.43 9.00
N GLU A 6 -1.99 -14.45 10.26
CA GLU A 6 -2.84 -14.78 11.40
C GLU A 6 -4.03 -13.82 11.56
N ILE A 7 -3.83 -12.54 11.24
CA ILE A 7 -4.91 -11.54 11.26
C ILE A 7 -5.94 -11.85 10.17
N ILE A 8 -5.50 -12.22 8.97
CA ILE A 8 -6.39 -12.59 7.85
C ILE A 8 -7.22 -13.81 8.21
N GLU A 9 -6.57 -14.89 8.64
CA GLU A 9 -7.25 -16.15 8.97
C GLU A 9 -8.32 -15.93 10.05
N GLU A 10 -8.04 -15.14 11.09
CA GLU A 10 -9.07 -14.82 12.09
C GLU A 10 -10.25 -14.05 11.49
N VAL A 11 -10.01 -13.08 10.60
CA VAL A 11 -11.10 -12.34 9.93
C VAL A 11 -11.93 -13.27 9.06
N GLU A 12 -11.29 -14.18 8.33
CA GLU A 12 -11.95 -15.17 7.48
C GLU A 12 -12.79 -16.17 8.30
N ASP A 13 -12.32 -16.53 9.49
CA ASP A 13 -13.06 -17.34 10.48
C ASP A 13 -14.20 -16.57 11.19
N GLY A 14 -14.44 -15.30 10.82
CA GLY A 14 -15.47 -14.46 11.42
C GLY A 14 -15.10 -13.90 12.80
N GLY A 15 -13.83 -14.02 13.19
CA GLY A 15 -13.27 -13.40 14.38
C GLY A 15 -13.15 -11.88 14.26
N ARG A 16 -12.59 -11.26 15.29
CA ARG A 16 -12.53 -9.80 15.43
C ARG A 16 -11.17 -9.42 15.99
N PRO A 17 -10.13 -9.36 15.12
CA PRO A 17 -8.83 -8.88 15.53
C PRO A 17 -8.91 -7.49 16.16
N ASP A 18 -7.86 -7.15 16.89
CA ASP A 18 -7.76 -5.84 17.51
C ASP A 18 -7.83 -4.72 16.45
N TYR A 19 -8.33 -3.55 16.86
CA TYR A 19 -8.43 -2.40 15.96
C TYR A 19 -7.08 -1.98 15.39
N GLU A 20 -6.01 -2.01 16.19
CA GLU A 20 -4.67 -1.65 15.73
C GLU A 20 -4.13 -2.68 14.72
N GLU A 21 -4.35 -3.97 14.93
CA GLU A 21 -4.09 -5.03 13.94
C GLU A 21 -4.78 -4.75 12.60
N LEU A 22 -6.08 -4.46 12.61
CA LEU A 22 -6.83 -4.12 11.39
C LEU A 22 -6.34 -2.82 10.75
N ARG A 23 -6.02 -1.81 11.56
CA ARG A 23 -5.53 -0.50 11.12
C ARG A 23 -4.21 -0.65 10.36
N TYR A 24 -3.24 -1.37 10.91
CA TYR A 24 -1.95 -1.57 10.23
C TYR A 24 -2.07 -2.59 9.08
N ALA A 25 -2.92 -3.61 9.16
CA ALA A 25 -3.20 -4.51 8.05
C ALA A 25 -3.75 -3.76 6.83
N LEU A 26 -4.71 -2.85 7.03
CA LEU A 26 -5.23 -1.99 5.97
C LEU A 26 -4.14 -1.14 5.32
N LEU A 27 -3.25 -0.55 6.13
CA LEU A 27 -2.14 0.26 5.62
C LEU A 27 -1.13 -0.59 4.83
N ALA A 28 -0.82 -1.80 5.28
CA ALA A 28 0.06 -2.73 4.58
C ALA A 28 -0.53 -3.12 3.21
N TYR A 29 -1.80 -3.52 3.17
CA TYR A 29 -2.49 -3.83 1.92
C TYR A 29 -2.58 -2.63 0.98
N ARG A 30 -2.87 -1.44 1.51
CA ARG A 30 -2.89 -0.21 0.70
C ARG A 30 -1.53 0.07 0.07
N ALA A 31 -0.43 -0.13 0.82
CA ALA A 31 0.93 0.07 0.30
C ALA A 31 1.23 -0.92 -0.84
N MET A 32 0.98 -2.22 -0.64
CA MET A 32 1.16 -3.24 -1.67
C MET A 32 0.30 -2.96 -2.91
N PHE A 33 -0.98 -2.63 -2.72
CA PHE A 33 -1.91 -2.31 -3.80
C PHE A 33 -1.40 -1.14 -4.66
N ILE A 34 -0.93 -0.05 -4.05
CA ILE A 34 -0.43 1.11 -4.80
C ILE A 34 0.78 0.74 -5.64
N MET A 35 1.71 -0.06 -5.10
CA MET A 35 2.89 -0.49 -5.85
C MET A 35 2.51 -1.32 -7.07
N ASP A 36 1.66 -2.33 -6.90
CA ASP A 36 1.24 -3.20 -8.00
C ASP A 36 0.32 -2.49 -9.00
N HIS A 37 -0.58 -1.64 -8.52
CA HIS A 37 -1.45 -0.83 -9.37
C HIS A 37 -0.64 0.11 -10.27
N ASN A 38 0.38 0.79 -9.72
CA ASN A 38 1.24 1.67 -10.51
C ASN A 38 2.09 0.90 -11.52
N ASN A 39 2.62 -0.27 -11.14
CA ASN A 39 3.37 -1.14 -12.06
C ASN A 39 2.48 -1.60 -13.22
N LEU A 40 1.24 -1.99 -12.94
CA LEU A 40 0.27 -2.40 -13.96
C LEU A 40 -0.11 -1.22 -14.86
N LEU A 41 -0.40 -0.06 -14.28
CA LEU A 41 -0.75 1.13 -15.05
C LEU A 41 0.39 1.51 -16.00
N GLN A 42 1.63 1.52 -15.50
CA GLN A 42 2.81 1.77 -16.33
C GLN A 42 2.94 0.77 -17.48
N GLU A 43 2.70 -0.51 -17.22
CA GLU A 43 2.74 -1.55 -18.26
C GLU A 43 1.69 -1.30 -19.35
N LEU A 44 0.48 -0.93 -18.96
CA LEU A 44 -0.65 -0.75 -19.88
C LEU A 44 -0.60 0.59 -20.64
N THR A 45 0.01 1.65 -20.08
CA THR A 45 -0.07 3.01 -20.65
C THR A 45 1.24 3.55 -21.19
N SER A 46 2.39 2.90 -20.98
CA SER A 46 3.70 3.47 -21.35
C SER A 46 3.94 3.60 -22.86
N GLY A 47 3.13 2.94 -23.69
CA GLY A 47 3.28 2.94 -25.15
C GLY A 47 4.56 2.28 -25.66
N LYS A 48 5.34 1.66 -24.77
CA LYS A 48 6.57 0.92 -25.07
C LYS A 48 6.45 -0.48 -24.50
N GLU A 49 6.95 -1.47 -25.22
CA GLU A 49 6.99 -2.83 -24.69
C GLU A 49 8.03 -2.90 -23.56
N THR A 50 7.59 -3.28 -22.35
CA THR A 50 8.52 -3.56 -21.26
C THR A 50 9.32 -4.82 -21.59
N PRO A 51 10.66 -4.78 -21.51
CA PRO A 51 11.52 -5.95 -21.68
C PRO A 51 11.10 -7.12 -20.78
N GLN A 52 11.16 -8.35 -21.29
CA GLN A 52 10.70 -9.55 -20.58
C GLN A 52 11.39 -9.76 -19.22
N PHE A 53 12.68 -9.42 -19.11
CA PHE A 53 13.40 -9.53 -17.83
C PHE A 53 12.85 -8.56 -16.77
N LEU A 54 12.42 -7.36 -17.16
CA LEU A 54 11.80 -6.39 -16.25
C LEU A 54 10.39 -6.85 -15.85
N LYS A 55 9.61 -7.41 -16.79
CA LYS A 55 8.31 -8.01 -16.47
C LYS A 55 8.45 -9.11 -15.42
N LYS A 56 9.42 -10.02 -15.60
CA LYS A 56 9.73 -11.08 -14.63
C LYS A 56 10.16 -10.50 -13.28
N MET A 57 11.09 -9.55 -13.27
CA MET A 57 11.55 -8.91 -12.03
C MET A 57 10.39 -8.26 -11.26
N ARG A 58 9.47 -7.56 -11.94
CA ARG A 58 8.29 -6.96 -11.30
C ARG A 58 7.35 -8.01 -10.72
N ALA A 59 7.11 -9.10 -11.45
CA ALA A 59 6.28 -10.21 -10.96
C ALA A 59 6.91 -10.89 -9.72
N ASP A 60 8.21 -11.18 -9.78
CA ASP A 60 8.96 -11.76 -8.65
C ASP A 60 8.94 -10.81 -7.44
N ASN A 61 9.08 -9.51 -7.66
CA ASN A 61 8.99 -8.51 -6.59
C ASN A 61 7.59 -8.44 -5.97
N SER A 62 6.52 -8.43 -6.77
CA SER A 62 5.13 -8.44 -6.26
C SER A 62 4.86 -9.70 -5.43
N PHE A 63 5.25 -10.87 -5.93
CA PHE A 63 5.11 -12.13 -5.20
C PHE A 63 5.88 -12.13 -3.88
N ASN A 64 7.16 -11.75 -3.91
CA ASN A 64 8.00 -11.72 -2.72
C ASN A 64 7.53 -10.66 -1.71
N MET A 65 6.99 -9.53 -2.19
CA MET A 65 6.42 -8.48 -1.35
C MET A 65 5.27 -9.03 -0.51
N LEU A 66 4.29 -9.69 -1.15
CA LEU A 66 3.17 -10.31 -0.45
C LEU A 66 3.64 -11.43 0.50
N LYS A 67 4.49 -12.34 0.00
CA LYS A 67 5.02 -13.45 0.81
C LYS A 67 5.69 -12.93 2.09
N ASN A 68 6.51 -11.89 1.98
CA ASN A 68 7.19 -11.29 3.12
C ASN A 68 6.24 -10.51 4.04
N ALA A 69 5.18 -9.91 3.51
CA ALA A 69 4.15 -9.25 4.32
C ALA A 69 3.38 -10.25 5.18
N LEU A 70 2.99 -11.39 4.61
CA LEU A 70 2.19 -12.42 5.29
C LEU A 70 2.88 -12.99 6.54
N ILE A 71 4.21 -13.14 6.52
CA ILE A 71 4.97 -13.74 7.62
C ILE A 71 5.46 -12.74 8.68
N LYS A 72 5.15 -11.45 8.51
CA LYS A 72 5.53 -10.38 9.44
C LYS A 72 4.30 -9.73 10.04
N SER A 73 4.47 -9.05 11.17
CA SER A 73 3.39 -8.17 11.63
C SER A 73 3.21 -7.00 10.65
N PRO A 74 1.97 -6.52 10.40
CA PRO A 74 1.74 -5.42 9.47
C PRO A 74 2.56 -4.16 9.81
N LYS A 75 2.70 -3.84 11.10
CA LYS A 75 3.52 -2.71 11.59
C LYS A 75 5.01 -2.90 11.29
N GLU A 76 5.55 -4.10 11.50
CA GLU A 76 6.96 -4.40 11.19
C GLU A 76 7.24 -4.33 9.69
N TRP A 77 6.34 -4.90 8.87
CA TRP A 77 6.51 -4.91 7.42
C TRP A 77 6.45 -3.49 6.81
N LEU A 78 5.52 -2.65 7.30
CA LEU A 78 5.41 -1.25 6.90
C LEU A 78 6.66 -0.45 7.28
N GLY A 79 7.22 -0.72 8.46
CA GLY A 79 8.35 0.02 8.99
C GLY A 79 7.98 1.42 9.49
N PRO A 80 8.94 2.14 10.09
CA PRO A 80 8.69 3.37 10.85
C PRO A 80 8.20 4.53 9.97
N ASN A 81 8.60 4.58 8.70
CA ASN A 81 8.24 5.67 7.77
C ASN A 81 6.75 5.68 7.40
N TYR A 82 6.05 4.57 7.65
CA TYR A 82 4.64 4.42 7.35
C TYR A 82 3.80 4.26 8.63
N ASP A 83 4.37 4.58 9.79
CA ASP A 83 3.64 4.57 11.05
C ASP A 83 2.68 5.78 11.10
N PRO A 84 1.35 5.56 11.11
CA PRO A 84 0.36 6.63 11.16
C PRO A 84 0.41 7.44 12.45
N ASP A 85 1.05 6.94 13.52
CA ASP A 85 1.19 7.69 14.76
C ASP A 85 2.47 8.54 14.80
N SER A 86 3.32 8.46 13.77
CA SER A 86 4.51 9.30 13.65
C SER A 86 4.19 10.71 13.16
N GLN A 87 4.88 11.70 13.74
CA GLN A 87 4.71 13.11 13.37
C GLN A 87 5.14 13.38 11.91
N ASP A 88 6.18 12.70 11.44
CA ASP A 88 6.70 12.86 10.08
C ASP A 88 5.72 12.32 9.02
N TYR A 89 5.13 11.15 9.28
CA TYR A 89 4.09 10.59 8.42
C TYR A 89 2.89 11.52 8.35
N GLN A 90 2.40 12.01 9.49
CA GLN A 90 1.25 12.90 9.54
C GLN A 90 1.52 14.25 8.85
N SER A 91 2.73 14.79 8.98
CA SER A 91 3.14 16.02 8.31
C SER A 91 3.16 15.85 6.80
N SER A 92 3.76 14.76 6.31
CA SER A 92 3.78 14.41 4.89
C SER A 92 2.36 14.21 4.35
N ARG A 93 1.52 13.48 5.09
CA ARG A 93 0.12 13.21 4.72
C ARG A 93 -0.72 14.48 4.65
N LYS A 94 -0.50 15.45 5.55
CA LYS A 94 -1.18 16.76 5.51
C LYS A 94 -0.80 17.55 4.27
N LEU A 95 0.48 17.58 3.92
CA LEU A 95 0.94 18.25 2.70
C LEU A 95 0.33 17.61 1.45
N SER A 96 0.37 16.27 1.34
CA SER A 96 -0.24 15.57 0.19
C SER A 96 -1.75 15.81 0.06
N ARG A 97 -2.49 15.96 1.18
CA ARG A 97 -3.92 16.33 1.14
C ARG A 97 -4.10 17.71 0.54
N LYS A 98 -3.37 18.71 1.03
CA LYS A 98 -3.48 20.09 0.52
C LYS A 98 -3.21 20.19 -0.99
N ILE A 99 -2.24 19.43 -1.49
CA ILE A 99 -1.92 19.40 -2.93
C ILE A 99 -3.09 18.79 -3.71
N LEU A 100 -3.65 17.67 -3.22
CA LEU A 100 -4.79 17.02 -3.87
C LEU A 100 -6.03 17.91 -3.85
N ASP A 101 -6.34 18.54 -2.72
CA ASP A 101 -7.51 19.42 -2.56
C ASP A 101 -7.43 20.58 -3.56
N LYS A 102 -6.26 21.25 -3.64
CA LYS A 102 -6.01 22.32 -4.62
C LYS A 102 -6.19 21.84 -6.06
N PHE A 103 -5.64 20.66 -6.39
CA PHE A 103 -5.78 20.09 -7.74
C PHE A 103 -7.24 19.80 -8.11
N MET A 104 -8.05 19.35 -7.14
CA MET A 104 -9.47 19.08 -7.35
C MET A 104 -10.28 20.38 -7.49
N GLU A 105 -9.95 21.42 -6.73
CA GLU A 105 -10.53 22.77 -6.89
C GLU A 105 -10.21 23.36 -8.27
N ASP A 106 -8.94 23.31 -8.69
CA ASP A 106 -8.51 23.81 -9.99
C ASP A 106 -9.23 23.09 -11.14
N ARG A 107 -9.38 21.75 -11.05
CA ARG A 107 -10.13 20.96 -12.04
C ARG A 107 -11.60 21.37 -12.09
N ASN A 108 -12.24 21.60 -10.95
CA ASN A 108 -13.66 21.96 -10.90
C ASN A 108 -13.92 23.37 -11.46
N ASN A 109 -12.97 24.29 -11.32
CA ASN A 109 -13.06 25.65 -11.87
C ASN A 109 -12.78 25.74 -13.39
N MET A 110 -12.32 24.64 -14.01
CA MET A 110 -12.06 24.55 -15.46
C MET A 110 -13.20 23.89 -16.24
N ASN A 111 -14.23 23.35 -15.57
CA ASN A 111 -15.45 22.79 -16.16
C ASN A 111 -16.62 23.78 -16.03
#